data_AF-A0A7S1G048-F1
#
_entry.id   AF-A0A7S1G048-F1
#
_cell.length_a   1.000
_cell.length_b   1.000
_cell.length_c   1.000
_cell.angle_alpha   90.00
_cell.angle_beta   90.00
_cell.angle_gamma   90.00
#
_symmetry.space_group_name_H-M   'P 1'
#
loop_
_entity.id
_entity.type
_entity.pdbx_description
1 polymer ?
#
loop_
_entity_poly.entity_id
_entity_poly.type
_entity_poly.pdbx_seq_one_letter_code
_entity_poly.pdbx_strand_id
1 'polypeptide(L)'
;TRELTGESPFTLVDDWWVADPKMFRFPQGIVVGDRNEYCDYGNAVLSVGLVNDEDGGNCPSGDGSVTFGYVNRASGNYSSVTGGVGSEASGWGSSVKGGYGNEAIGKYSSVSGGDFNQASGSISSVTGGSNNEASGYASSVTGGEFNEASEIASSVSGGGTNEATGRAASVSGGSKNTALGERSVVSGGSESKAQGYASAVSGGYLNRAVARQSSVSGGQKNQAKGEFSSVSGGSFNQATHERSSVSGGARNMAQNVDASVSGGYGNKAVGKYASVLGGRVNFANGDTSTISGGIGNKVEGKYSSISGGMKNIALGVSTSIVGGKGKIAEKNYSFRKDKKSKKRDSTLTTEFNATAASADSN
;
A
#
# COMPACT_ATOMS: atom_id res chain seq x y z
N THR A 1 55.96 -7.44 36.47
CA THR A 1 55.12 -6.43 37.16
C THR A 1 55.91 -5.14 37.22
N ARG A 2 55.53 -4.15 36.40
CA ARG A 2 56.16 -2.82 36.43
C ARG A 2 55.42 -2.03 37.51
N GLU A 3 56.09 -1.73 38.63
CA GLU A 3 55.51 -0.89 39.67
C GLU A 3 55.27 0.51 39.10
N LEU A 4 54.01 0.95 39.14
CA LEU A 4 53.62 2.33 38.86
C LEU A 4 53.75 3.09 40.17
N THR A 5 54.90 3.72 40.39
CA THR A 5 55.13 4.68 41.46
C THR A 5 54.64 6.06 41.00
N GLY A 6 53.51 6.53 41.50
CA GLY A 6 52.99 7.88 41.22
C GLY A 6 51.46 7.96 41.22
N GLU A 7 50.94 9.16 41.51
CA GLU A 7 49.54 9.55 41.71
C GLU A 7 48.49 8.77 40.89
N SER A 8 47.37 8.42 41.54
CA SER A 8 46.24 7.72 40.94
C SER A 8 45.86 8.36 39.59
N PRO A 9 45.69 7.57 38.50
CA PRO A 9 45.24 8.07 37.21
C PRO A 9 43.81 8.64 37.22
N PHE A 10 43.15 8.55 38.37
CA PHE A 10 41.82 9.05 38.62
C PHE A 10 41.86 10.05 39.79
N THR A 11 41.18 11.17 39.63
CA THR A 11 40.90 12.19 40.65
C THR A 11 39.44 12.11 41.07
N LEU A 12 39.14 12.26 42.35
CA LEU A 12 37.77 12.30 42.84
C LEU A 12 37.14 13.69 42.59
N VAL A 13 36.04 13.76 41.85
CA VAL A 13 35.25 14.98 41.62
C VAL A 13 33.80 14.66 41.99
N ASP A 14 33.26 15.32 43.00
CA ASP A 14 31.87 15.13 43.48
C ASP A 14 31.48 13.65 43.68
N ASP A 15 32.35 12.86 44.33
CA ASP A 15 32.24 11.41 44.56
C ASP A 15 32.44 10.49 43.34
N TRP A 16 32.83 11.02 42.18
CA TRP A 16 33.18 10.23 41.00
C TRP A 16 34.70 10.18 40.78
N TRP A 17 35.24 9.00 40.50
CA TRP A 17 36.61 8.85 40.02
C TRP A 17 36.69 9.27 38.54
N VAL A 18 37.18 10.48 38.30
CA VAL A 18 37.37 11.05 36.96
C VAL A 18 38.82 10.82 36.55
N ALA A 19 39.03 10.17 35.42
CA ALA A 19 40.35 9.98 34.87
C ALA A 19 41.03 11.30 34.51
N ASP A 20 42.35 11.43 34.71
CA ASP A 20 43.10 12.57 34.21
C ASP A 20 42.93 12.67 32.68
N PRO A 21 42.42 13.80 32.14
CA PRO A 21 42.18 13.98 30.70
C PRO A 21 43.46 13.93 29.84
N LYS A 22 44.65 13.91 30.46
CA LYS A 22 45.94 13.69 29.81
C LYS A 22 46.38 12.22 29.79
N MET A 23 45.84 11.36 30.66
CA MET A 23 46.27 9.96 30.76
C MET A 23 45.56 9.02 29.77
N PHE A 24 44.28 9.24 29.49
CA PHE A 24 43.50 8.39 28.57
C PHE A 24 43.31 9.06 27.21
N ARG A 25 44.39 9.61 26.66
CA ARG A 25 44.41 10.04 25.25
C ARG A 25 44.86 8.88 24.40
N PHE A 26 43.90 8.11 23.87
CA PHE A 26 44.16 7.11 22.84
C PHE A 26 43.84 7.74 21.48
N PRO A 27 44.80 8.38 20.79
CA PRO A 27 44.54 9.02 19.50
C PRO A 27 43.98 8.04 18.47
N GLN A 28 44.41 6.77 18.55
CA GLN A 28 43.93 5.69 17.68
C GLN A 28 42.68 5.01 18.24
N GLY A 29 42.73 4.43 19.44
CA GLY A 29 41.55 3.79 20.03
C GLY A 29 41.90 2.71 21.04
N ILE A 30 40.90 1.94 21.45
CA ILE A 30 41.02 0.82 22.40
C ILE A 30 40.53 -0.45 21.71
N VAL A 31 41.33 -1.52 21.80
CA VAL A 31 40.93 -2.88 21.41
C VAL A 31 40.93 -3.75 22.67
N VAL A 32 39.79 -4.40 22.94
CA VAL A 32 39.61 -5.37 24.02
C VAL A 32 39.39 -6.75 23.41
N GLY A 33 40.36 -7.65 23.60
CA GLY A 33 40.45 -8.91 22.88
C GLY A 33 41.57 -8.85 21.85
N ASP A 34 41.35 -9.43 20.67
CA ASP A 34 42.39 -9.56 19.65
C ASP A 34 42.28 -8.46 18.59
N ARG A 35 43.44 -7.95 18.16
CA ARG A 35 43.52 -6.95 17.10
C ARG A 35 43.46 -7.64 15.74
N ASN A 36 42.47 -7.26 14.92
CA ASN A 36 42.45 -7.64 13.50
C ASN A 36 43.59 -6.92 12.74
N GLU A 37 44.61 -7.67 12.28
CA GLU A 37 45.76 -7.12 11.56
C GLU A 37 45.42 -6.59 10.16
N TYR A 38 44.30 -7.03 9.58
CA TYR A 38 43.83 -6.60 8.26
C TYR A 38 42.93 -5.35 8.33
N CYS A 39 42.69 -4.81 9.52
CA CYS A 39 41.87 -3.62 9.69
C CYS A 39 42.72 -2.34 9.77
N ASP A 40 42.39 -1.38 8.92
CA ASP A 40 42.86 0.00 9.03
C ASP A 40 42.00 0.74 10.06
N TYR A 41 42.38 0.65 11.35
CA TYR A 41 41.66 1.30 12.44
C TYR A 41 41.61 2.82 12.26
N GLY A 42 40.42 3.41 12.43
CA GLY A 42 40.24 4.85 12.46
C GLY A 42 40.80 5.50 13.73
N ASN A 43 40.63 6.82 13.87
CA ASN A 43 40.98 7.53 15.10
C ASN A 43 39.87 7.42 16.15
N ALA A 44 40.23 7.46 17.43
CA ALA A 44 39.32 7.38 18.58
C ALA A 44 38.30 6.21 18.54
N VAL A 45 38.72 5.01 18.13
CA VAL A 45 37.82 3.84 18.00
C VAL A 45 37.72 2.97 19.26
N LEU A 46 36.67 2.15 19.34
CA LEU A 46 36.55 1.09 20.35
C LEU A 46 36.16 -0.25 19.69
N SER A 47 37.01 -1.25 19.84
CA SER A 47 36.74 -2.63 19.38
C SER A 47 36.69 -3.60 20.55
N VAL A 48 35.65 -4.43 20.63
CA VAL A 48 35.52 -5.52 21.61
C VAL A 48 35.16 -6.81 20.91
N GLY A 49 36.08 -7.78 20.87
CA GLY A 49 35.84 -9.05 20.20
C GLY A 49 37.09 -9.91 20.11
N LEU A 50 36.89 -11.18 19.74
CA LEU A 50 37.96 -12.12 19.45
C LEU A 50 38.17 -12.19 17.93
N VAL A 51 39.39 -12.51 17.51
CA VAL A 51 39.73 -12.80 16.11
C VAL A 51 39.68 -14.31 15.92
N ASN A 52 39.23 -14.76 14.76
CA ASN A 52 39.45 -16.13 14.29
C ASN A 52 40.31 -16.10 13.03
N ASP A 53 41.17 -17.11 12.86
CA ASP A 53 42.19 -17.13 11.80
C ASP A 53 41.59 -17.18 10.38
N GLU A 54 40.32 -17.60 10.23
CA GLU A 54 39.63 -17.75 8.93
C GLU A 54 38.85 -16.49 8.50
N ASP A 55 38.15 -15.81 9.42
CA ASP A 55 37.23 -14.70 9.09
C ASP A 55 37.75 -13.33 9.52
N GLY A 56 38.89 -13.28 10.22
CA GLY A 56 39.40 -12.08 10.86
C GLY A 56 38.62 -11.70 12.12
N GLY A 57 38.65 -10.42 12.48
CA GLY A 57 37.93 -9.88 13.64
C GLY A 57 37.25 -8.57 13.32
N ASN A 58 36.73 -7.90 14.34
CA ASN A 58 36.04 -6.63 14.17
C ASN A 58 36.96 -5.57 13.53
N CYS A 59 36.37 -4.73 12.67
CA CYS A 59 37.08 -3.65 11.97
C CYS A 59 36.36 -2.29 12.06
N PRO A 60 36.65 -1.47 13.09
CA PRO A 60 36.21 -0.09 13.19
C PRO A 60 37.19 0.83 12.43
N SER A 61 37.00 1.00 11.12
CA SER A 61 37.87 1.82 10.27
C SER A 61 37.44 3.28 10.14
N GLY A 62 36.19 3.61 10.51
CA GLY A 62 35.72 4.98 10.56
C GLY A 62 36.23 5.74 11.79
N ASP A 63 36.45 7.05 11.69
CA ASP A 63 36.83 7.86 12.84
C ASP A 63 35.69 7.89 13.88
N GLY A 64 36.01 7.64 15.15
CA GLY A 64 35.05 7.58 16.26
C GLY A 64 34.11 6.37 16.21
N SER A 65 34.47 5.33 15.46
CA SER A 65 33.61 4.15 15.28
C SER A 65 33.75 3.11 16.39
N VAL A 66 32.69 2.30 16.57
CA VAL A 66 32.61 1.26 17.60
C VAL A 66 32.22 -0.07 16.99
N THR A 67 32.90 -1.16 17.37
CA THR A 67 32.55 -2.53 16.93
C THR A 67 32.63 -3.52 18.09
N PHE A 68 31.50 -4.16 18.42
CA PHE A 68 31.42 -5.28 19.36
C PHE A 68 30.93 -6.54 18.66
N GLY A 69 31.28 -7.72 19.18
CA GLY A 69 30.82 -9.00 18.63
C GLY A 69 31.90 -9.66 17.76
N TYR A 70 31.49 -10.31 16.67
CA TYR A 70 32.40 -11.11 15.84
C TYR A 70 32.31 -10.70 14.37
N VAL A 71 33.46 -10.37 13.77
CA VAL A 71 33.62 -10.03 12.35
C VAL A 71 32.70 -8.87 11.91
N ASN A 72 32.53 -7.87 12.76
CA ASN A 72 31.71 -6.70 12.46
C ASN A 72 32.55 -5.55 11.90
N ARG A 73 31.99 -4.78 10.96
CA ARG A 73 32.67 -3.66 10.30
C ARG A 73 31.96 -2.34 10.55
N ALA A 74 32.67 -1.34 11.05
CA ALA A 74 32.16 0.03 11.18
C ALA A 74 33.09 0.97 10.42
N SER A 75 32.78 1.25 9.16
CA SER A 75 33.64 2.01 8.25
C SER A 75 33.21 3.47 8.05
N GLY A 76 31.98 3.82 8.43
CA GLY A 76 31.51 5.20 8.43
C GLY A 76 32.05 5.99 9.62
N ASN A 77 32.32 7.29 9.44
CA ASN A 77 32.68 8.14 10.57
C ASN A 77 31.51 8.21 11.57
N TYR A 78 31.83 8.04 12.85
CA TYR A 78 30.89 7.96 13.96
C TYR A 78 29.88 6.80 13.85
N SER A 79 30.17 5.77 13.05
CA SER A 79 29.30 4.61 12.91
C SER A 79 29.54 3.59 14.04
N SER A 80 28.55 2.73 14.28
CA SER A 80 28.67 1.72 15.35
C SER A 80 28.03 0.40 14.99
N VAL A 81 28.72 -0.71 15.26
CA VAL A 81 28.13 -2.04 15.36
C VAL A 81 28.27 -2.52 16.81
N THR A 82 27.19 -2.53 17.59
CA THR A 82 27.28 -2.78 19.04
C THR A 82 27.01 -4.23 19.45
N GLY A 83 27.04 -5.17 18.50
CA GLY A 83 26.92 -6.61 18.75
C GLY A 83 26.65 -7.39 17.47
N GLY A 84 26.39 -8.68 17.61
CA GLY A 84 26.07 -9.56 16.48
C GLY A 84 27.30 -10.12 15.76
N VAL A 85 27.05 -10.67 14.59
CA VAL A 85 28.04 -11.36 13.76
C VAL A 85 27.95 -10.86 12.32
N GLY A 86 29.08 -10.54 11.69
CA GLY A 86 29.16 -10.25 10.26
C GLY A 86 28.35 -9.04 9.80
N SER A 87 28.14 -8.04 10.66
CA SER A 87 27.33 -6.86 10.34
C SER A 87 28.18 -5.65 9.94
N GLU A 88 27.65 -4.79 9.08
CA GLU A 88 28.33 -3.62 8.54
C GLU A 88 27.60 -2.30 8.82
N ALA A 89 28.30 -1.29 9.32
CA ALA A 89 27.84 0.09 9.46
C ALA A 89 28.80 1.04 8.71
N SER A 90 28.48 1.37 7.46
CA SER A 90 29.36 2.13 6.55
C SER A 90 28.91 3.57 6.26
N GLY A 91 27.67 3.92 6.60
CA GLY A 91 27.17 5.28 6.51
C GLY A 91 27.73 6.19 7.61
N TRP A 92 27.87 7.49 7.33
CA TRP A 92 28.22 8.48 8.36
C TRP A 92 27.15 8.45 9.47
N GLY A 93 27.58 8.22 10.71
CA GLY A 93 26.70 8.09 11.88
C GLY A 93 25.69 6.95 11.78
N SER A 94 25.93 5.92 10.96
CA SER A 94 25.03 4.76 10.86
C SER A 94 25.24 3.78 12.02
N SER A 95 24.22 2.97 12.32
CA SER A 95 24.31 2.03 13.46
C SER A 95 23.67 0.69 13.20
N VAL A 96 24.35 -0.39 13.59
CA VAL A 96 23.77 -1.73 13.73
C VAL A 96 23.86 -2.17 15.18
N LYS A 97 22.74 -2.56 15.81
CA LYS A 97 22.77 -2.93 17.24
C LYS A 97 23.17 -4.39 17.50
N GLY A 98 22.90 -5.29 16.56
CA GLY A 98 23.17 -6.73 16.70
C GLY A 98 22.66 -7.57 15.53
N GLY A 99 22.54 -8.89 15.75
CA GLY A 99 22.01 -9.83 14.76
C GLY A 99 23.08 -10.49 13.89
N TYR A 100 22.69 -11.02 12.74
CA TYR A 100 23.57 -11.70 11.79
C TYR A 100 23.49 -11.02 10.42
N GLY A 101 24.62 -10.63 9.85
CA GLY A 101 24.67 -10.14 8.46
C GLY A 101 23.90 -8.85 8.18
N ASN A 102 23.71 -7.95 9.17
CA ASN A 102 22.92 -6.74 8.99
C ASN A 102 23.77 -5.57 8.45
N GLU A 103 23.19 -4.71 7.62
CA GLU A 103 23.90 -3.63 6.93
C GLU A 103 23.21 -2.26 7.11
N ALA A 104 23.91 -1.29 7.69
CA ALA A 104 23.50 0.11 7.78
C ALA A 104 24.45 1.02 6.96
N ILE A 105 24.10 1.22 5.69
CA ILE A 105 24.97 1.86 4.68
C ILE A 105 24.64 3.35 4.48
N GLY A 106 23.37 3.72 4.63
CA GLY A 106 22.93 5.10 4.47
C GLY A 106 23.43 6.04 5.57
N LYS A 107 23.57 7.34 5.25
CA LYS A 107 23.90 8.36 6.25
C LYS A 107 22.82 8.41 7.33
N TYR A 108 23.20 8.32 8.60
CA TYR A 108 22.27 8.20 9.75
C TYR A 108 21.32 7.00 9.67
N SER A 109 21.60 5.98 8.86
CA SER A 109 20.72 4.81 8.79
C SER A 109 20.91 3.91 10.00
N SER A 110 19.90 3.09 10.30
CA SER A 110 19.97 2.19 11.46
C SER A 110 19.35 0.83 11.21
N VAL A 111 20.00 -0.21 11.74
CA VAL A 111 19.44 -1.55 11.85
C VAL A 111 19.46 -2.00 13.31
N SER A 112 18.31 -2.27 13.91
CA SER A 112 18.26 -2.64 15.34
C SER A 112 18.56 -4.13 15.61
N GLY A 113 18.56 -5.00 14.61
CA GLY A 113 18.93 -6.41 14.75
C GLY A 113 18.35 -7.29 13.65
N GLY A 114 18.20 -8.58 13.93
CA GLY A 114 17.65 -9.57 13.00
C GLY A 114 18.71 -10.23 12.14
N ASP A 115 18.30 -10.69 10.95
CA ASP A 115 19.09 -11.52 10.05
C ASP A 115 19.07 -10.93 8.63
N PHE A 116 20.21 -10.55 8.07
CA PHE A 116 20.31 -10.00 6.71
C PHE A 116 19.40 -8.80 6.41
N ASN A 117 19.23 -7.88 7.36
CA ASN A 117 18.49 -6.64 7.11
C ASN A 117 19.40 -5.52 6.60
N GLN A 118 18.92 -4.72 5.64
CA GLN A 118 19.68 -3.64 5.01
C GLN A 118 18.96 -2.29 5.11
N ALA A 119 19.65 -1.28 5.62
CA ALA A 119 19.23 0.12 5.63
C ALA A 119 20.23 0.98 4.82
N SER A 120 19.98 1.10 3.51
CA SER A 120 20.88 1.77 2.55
C SER A 120 20.49 3.22 2.23
N GLY A 121 19.24 3.61 2.48
CA GLY A 121 18.77 4.99 2.34
C GLY A 121 19.29 5.93 3.43
N SER A 122 19.49 7.22 3.12
CA SER A 122 19.82 8.20 4.15
C SER A 122 18.65 8.38 5.12
N ILE A 123 18.93 8.33 6.43
CA ILE A 123 17.93 8.38 7.52
C ILE A 123 16.96 7.19 7.44
N SER A 124 17.28 6.13 6.71
CA SER A 124 16.43 4.94 6.66
C SER A 124 16.62 4.05 7.88
N SER A 125 15.64 3.21 8.18
CA SER A 125 15.71 2.33 9.34
C SER A 125 15.08 0.96 9.10
N VAL A 126 15.74 -0.09 9.59
CA VAL A 126 15.15 -1.41 9.75
C VAL A 126 15.17 -1.82 11.21
N THR A 127 14.01 -2.08 11.82
CA THR A 127 13.96 -2.41 13.26
C THR A 127 14.34 -3.87 13.53
N GLY A 128 14.13 -4.80 12.59
CA GLY A 128 14.53 -6.19 12.74
C GLY A 128 13.92 -7.09 11.68
N GLY A 129 13.72 -8.38 12.00
CA GLY A 129 13.19 -9.37 11.06
C GLY A 129 14.29 -10.08 10.27
N SER A 130 13.93 -10.68 9.13
CA SER A 130 14.89 -11.31 8.22
C SER A 130 14.75 -10.77 6.79
N ASN A 131 15.87 -10.46 6.13
CA ASN A 131 15.91 -10.05 4.73
C ASN A 131 15.04 -8.81 4.40
N ASN A 132 14.96 -7.83 5.29
CA ASN A 132 14.22 -6.59 5.02
C ASN A 132 15.15 -5.48 4.49
N GLU A 133 14.65 -4.67 3.55
CA GLU A 133 15.41 -3.59 2.91
C GLU A 133 14.69 -2.24 3.02
N ALA A 134 15.41 -1.22 3.51
CA ALA A 134 15.01 0.18 3.52
C ALA A 134 16.02 1.04 2.74
N SER A 135 15.81 1.19 1.42
CA SER A 135 16.75 1.85 0.50
C SER A 135 16.39 3.30 0.11
N GLY A 136 15.15 3.74 0.35
CA GLY A 136 14.71 5.12 0.10
C GLY A 136 15.16 6.14 1.16
N TYR A 137 15.22 7.43 0.80
CA TYR A 137 15.47 8.51 1.78
C TYR A 137 14.36 8.53 2.85
N ALA A 138 14.74 8.45 4.12
CA ALA A 138 13.82 8.36 5.25
C ALA A 138 12.78 7.22 5.13
N SER A 139 13.11 6.14 4.40
CA SER A 139 12.25 4.95 4.32
C SER A 139 12.41 4.08 5.57
N SER A 140 11.42 3.22 5.84
CA SER A 140 11.46 2.38 7.04
C SER A 140 10.83 1.01 6.84
N VAL A 141 11.44 0.00 7.46
CA VAL A 141 10.83 -1.32 7.63
C VAL A 141 10.85 -1.72 9.10
N THR A 142 9.70 -1.94 9.70
CA THR A 142 9.61 -2.26 11.14
C THR A 142 9.98 -3.72 11.43
N GLY A 143 9.84 -4.64 10.47
CA GLY A 143 10.23 -6.04 10.65
C GLY A 143 9.57 -6.96 9.65
N GLY A 144 9.44 -8.24 10.00
CA GLY A 144 8.89 -9.27 9.12
C GLY A 144 9.96 -9.94 8.27
N GLU A 145 9.57 -10.47 7.12
CA GLU A 145 10.45 -11.22 6.21
C GLU A 145 10.36 -10.68 4.78
N PHE A 146 11.49 -10.44 4.11
CA PHE A 146 11.53 -10.02 2.70
C PHE A 146 10.71 -8.74 2.39
N ASN A 147 10.63 -7.78 3.31
CA ASN A 147 9.91 -6.53 3.04
C ASN A 147 10.86 -5.45 2.48
N GLU A 148 10.36 -4.65 1.54
CA GLU A 148 11.12 -3.61 0.84
C GLU A 148 10.43 -2.24 0.94
N ALA A 149 11.19 -1.21 1.35
CA ALA A 149 10.80 0.20 1.31
C ALA A 149 11.87 1.03 0.57
N SER A 150 11.70 1.17 -0.75
CA SER A 150 12.77 1.67 -1.65
C SER A 150 12.64 3.11 -2.12
N GLU A 151 11.56 3.82 -1.77
CA GLU A 151 11.34 5.21 -2.19
C GLU A 151 11.30 6.21 -1.03
N ILE A 152 11.34 7.51 -1.36
CA ILE A 152 11.36 8.59 -0.37
C ILE A 152 10.17 8.46 0.58
N ALA A 153 10.46 8.38 1.88
CA ALA A 153 9.48 8.25 2.97
C ALA A 153 8.50 7.08 2.80
N SER A 154 8.88 6.03 2.06
CA SER A 154 8.08 4.82 1.98
C SER A 154 8.23 3.96 3.24
N SER A 155 7.22 3.16 3.56
CA SER A 155 7.25 2.37 4.79
C SER A 155 6.55 1.02 4.68
N VAL A 156 7.15 0.01 5.30
CA VAL A 156 6.50 -1.29 5.54
C VAL A 156 6.50 -1.61 7.04
N SER A 157 5.32 -1.79 7.62
CA SER A 157 5.21 -2.03 9.08
C SER A 157 5.44 -3.49 9.49
N GLY A 158 5.50 -4.43 8.55
CA GLY A 158 5.76 -5.84 8.83
C GLY A 158 5.21 -6.79 7.76
N GLY A 159 5.03 -8.06 8.12
CA GLY A 159 4.50 -9.09 7.22
C GLY A 159 5.58 -9.78 6.38
N GLY A 160 5.19 -10.37 5.25
CA GLY A 160 6.09 -11.15 4.39
C GLY A 160 6.04 -10.73 2.93
N THR A 161 7.19 -10.41 2.33
CA THR A 161 7.29 -10.07 0.89
C THR A 161 6.45 -8.85 0.50
N ASN A 162 6.38 -7.82 1.35
CA ASN A 162 5.65 -6.59 1.03
C ASN A 162 6.58 -5.52 0.46
N GLU A 163 6.07 -4.73 -0.50
CA GLU A 163 6.85 -3.75 -1.25
C GLU A 163 6.18 -2.37 -1.21
N ALA A 164 6.88 -1.36 -0.71
CA ALA A 164 6.49 0.05 -0.75
C ALA A 164 7.49 0.85 -1.60
N THR A 165 7.21 0.92 -2.91
CA THR A 165 8.11 1.44 -3.94
C THR A 165 7.64 2.75 -4.56
N GLY A 166 6.52 3.32 -4.10
CA GLY A 166 6.10 4.69 -4.42
C GLY A 166 6.59 5.69 -3.37
N ARG A 167 6.81 6.95 -3.77
CA ARG A 167 7.10 8.04 -2.82
C ARG A 167 5.99 8.17 -1.79
N ALA A 168 6.33 8.18 -0.50
CA ALA A 168 5.39 8.20 0.62
C ALA A 168 4.35 7.06 0.57
N ALA A 169 4.67 5.94 -0.08
CA ALA A 169 3.82 4.77 -0.11
C ALA A 169 3.93 3.98 1.20
N SER A 170 2.84 3.33 1.61
CA SER A 170 2.81 2.57 2.86
C SER A 170 2.15 1.21 2.69
N VAL A 171 2.80 0.18 3.23
CA VAL A 171 2.19 -1.14 3.45
C VAL A 171 2.18 -1.46 4.93
N SER A 172 1.00 -1.58 5.53
CA SER A 172 0.89 -1.82 6.98
C SER A 172 1.15 -3.28 7.38
N GLY A 173 1.18 -4.22 6.43
CA GLY A 173 1.51 -5.63 6.69
C GLY A 173 0.87 -6.59 5.68
N GLY A 174 0.69 -7.84 6.09
CA GLY A 174 0.14 -8.90 5.24
C GLY A 174 1.21 -9.64 4.44
N SER A 175 0.85 -10.22 3.30
CA SER A 175 1.78 -11.00 2.47
C SER A 175 1.69 -10.65 0.98
N LYS A 176 2.83 -10.36 0.34
CA LYS A 176 2.92 -10.07 -1.10
C LYS A 176 2.11 -8.84 -1.52
N ASN A 177 1.99 -7.84 -0.65
CA ASN A 177 1.30 -6.59 -0.96
C ASN A 177 2.26 -5.57 -1.57
N THR A 178 1.79 -4.79 -2.54
CA THR A 178 2.62 -3.81 -3.25
C THR A 178 1.93 -2.43 -3.30
N ALA A 179 2.60 -1.40 -2.81
CA ALA A 179 2.20 0.01 -2.93
C ALA A 179 3.17 0.74 -3.88
N LEU A 180 2.79 0.89 -5.16
CA LEU A 180 3.62 1.44 -6.24
C LEU A 180 3.41 2.93 -6.49
N GLY A 181 2.20 3.44 -6.24
CA GLY A 181 1.86 4.84 -6.53
C GLY A 181 2.42 5.79 -5.47
N GLU A 182 2.72 7.04 -5.84
CA GLU A 182 2.99 8.08 -4.83
C GLU A 182 1.79 8.21 -3.89
N ARG A 183 2.05 8.24 -2.57
CA ARG A 183 1.04 8.27 -1.49
C ARG A 183 0.05 7.10 -1.55
N SER A 184 0.42 6.00 -2.19
CA SER A 184 -0.43 4.81 -2.25
C SER A 184 -0.37 4.03 -0.94
N VAL A 185 -1.47 3.36 -0.60
CA VAL A 185 -1.59 2.64 0.68
C VAL A 185 -2.15 1.24 0.45
N VAL A 186 -1.49 0.24 1.03
CA VAL A 186 -2.08 -1.08 1.24
C VAL A 186 -2.10 -1.38 2.75
N SER A 187 -3.29 -1.42 3.35
CA SER A 187 -3.39 -1.60 4.81
C SER A 187 -3.20 -3.06 5.27
N GLY A 188 -3.15 -4.02 4.35
CA GLY A 188 -2.92 -5.43 4.67
C GLY A 188 -3.45 -6.39 3.61
N GLY A 189 -3.74 -7.62 4.02
CA GLY A 189 -4.26 -8.67 3.14
C GLY A 189 -3.16 -9.45 2.41
N SER A 190 -3.48 -10.02 1.26
CA SER A 190 -2.54 -10.78 0.46
C SER A 190 -2.63 -10.48 -1.04
N GLU A 191 -1.48 -10.35 -1.68
CA GLU A 191 -1.35 -10.10 -3.12
C GLU A 191 -2.09 -8.84 -3.61
N SER A 192 -2.29 -7.85 -2.75
CA SER A 192 -3.00 -6.61 -3.07
C SER A 192 -2.07 -5.53 -3.63
N LYS A 193 -2.55 -4.74 -4.60
CA LYS A 193 -1.75 -3.71 -5.28
C LYS A 193 -2.43 -2.35 -5.32
N ALA A 194 -1.78 -1.32 -4.77
CA ALA A 194 -2.16 0.08 -4.94
C ALA A 194 -1.17 0.74 -5.91
N GLN A 195 -1.59 1.03 -7.15
CA GLN A 195 -0.71 1.39 -8.26
C GLN A 195 -0.78 2.86 -8.67
N GLY A 196 -1.91 3.53 -8.46
CA GLY A 196 -2.10 4.92 -8.85
C GLY A 196 -1.68 5.92 -7.77
N TYR A 197 -1.48 7.18 -8.15
CA TYR A 197 -1.27 8.28 -7.21
C TYR A 197 -2.41 8.35 -6.20
N ALA A 198 -2.10 8.37 -4.90
CA ALA A 198 -3.05 8.36 -3.79
C ALA A 198 -4.12 7.25 -3.89
N SER A 199 -3.75 6.10 -4.47
CA SER A 199 -4.63 4.93 -4.53
C SER A 199 -4.58 4.13 -3.23
N ALA A 200 -5.68 3.45 -2.90
CA ALA A 200 -5.78 2.73 -1.63
C ALA A 200 -6.40 1.35 -1.79
N VAL A 201 -5.79 0.35 -1.13
CA VAL A 201 -6.39 -0.96 -0.91
C VAL A 201 -6.40 -1.26 0.58
N SER A 202 -7.58 -1.36 1.20
CA SER A 202 -7.66 -1.57 2.66
C SER A 202 -7.36 -3.02 3.08
N GLY A 203 -7.40 -3.98 2.15
CA GLY A 203 -7.03 -5.37 2.44
C GLY A 203 -7.65 -6.38 1.48
N GLY A 204 -7.78 -7.63 1.93
CA GLY A 204 -8.36 -8.74 1.15
C GLY A 204 -7.34 -9.48 0.28
N TYR A 205 -7.82 -10.20 -0.74
CA TYR A 205 -6.99 -11.04 -1.60
C TYR A 205 -7.01 -10.58 -3.06
N LEU A 206 -5.84 -10.33 -3.65
CA LEU A 206 -5.68 -9.97 -5.06
C LEU A 206 -6.46 -8.71 -5.51
N ASN A 207 -6.62 -7.74 -4.63
CA ASN A 207 -7.32 -6.49 -4.95
C ASN A 207 -6.38 -5.48 -5.61
N ARG A 208 -6.90 -4.66 -6.55
CA ARG A 208 -6.10 -3.70 -7.31
C ARG A 208 -6.77 -2.33 -7.40
N ALA A 209 -6.14 -1.30 -6.84
CA ALA A 209 -6.47 0.11 -7.09
C ALA A 209 -5.46 0.69 -8.08
N VAL A 210 -5.83 0.84 -9.34
CA VAL A 210 -4.88 1.03 -10.45
C VAL A 210 -4.67 2.50 -10.81
N ALA A 211 -5.72 3.32 -10.75
CA ALA A 211 -5.70 4.70 -11.21
C ALA A 211 -5.58 5.71 -10.06
N ARG A 212 -5.38 6.98 -10.42
CA ARG A 212 -5.29 8.11 -9.48
C ARG A 212 -6.53 8.17 -8.60
N GLN A 213 -6.32 8.25 -7.28
CA GLN A 213 -7.37 8.34 -6.26
C GLN A 213 -8.42 7.22 -6.35
N SER A 214 -8.03 6.06 -6.90
CA SER A 214 -8.89 4.87 -6.92
C SER A 214 -8.81 4.11 -5.60
N SER A 215 -9.90 3.44 -5.22
CA SER A 215 -9.95 2.71 -3.95
C SER A 215 -10.62 1.35 -4.05
N VAL A 216 -10.09 0.38 -3.29
CA VAL A 216 -10.71 -0.91 -3.05
C VAL A 216 -10.72 -1.18 -1.55
N SER A 217 -11.90 -1.21 -0.93
CA SER A 217 -11.99 -1.38 0.54
C SER A 217 -11.76 -2.82 1.01
N GLY A 218 -11.74 -3.80 0.11
CA GLY A 218 -11.43 -5.20 0.46
C GLY A 218 -12.02 -6.23 -0.50
N GLY A 219 -12.20 -7.45 0.00
CA GLY A 219 -12.77 -8.58 -0.74
C GLY A 219 -11.75 -9.36 -1.55
N GLN A 220 -12.17 -9.96 -2.67
CA GLN A 220 -11.33 -10.81 -3.51
C GLN A 220 -11.32 -10.33 -4.97
N LYS A 221 -10.13 -10.15 -5.56
CA LYS A 221 -9.97 -9.88 -7.00
C LYS A 221 -10.77 -8.69 -7.52
N ASN A 222 -10.98 -7.69 -6.69
CA ASN A 222 -11.66 -6.45 -7.05
C ASN A 222 -10.70 -5.46 -7.71
N GLN A 223 -11.17 -4.68 -8.69
CA GLN A 223 -10.33 -3.77 -9.46
C GLN A 223 -10.99 -2.40 -9.65
N ALA A 224 -10.37 -1.34 -9.14
CA ALA A 224 -10.71 0.05 -9.40
C ALA A 224 -9.69 0.63 -10.40
N LYS A 225 -10.06 0.74 -11.68
CA LYS A 225 -9.16 1.13 -12.78
C LYS A 225 -9.38 2.54 -13.31
N GLY A 226 -10.48 3.18 -12.95
CA GLY A 226 -10.75 4.55 -13.32
C GLY A 226 -10.25 5.56 -12.29
N GLU A 227 -9.99 6.78 -12.73
CA GLU A 227 -9.67 7.88 -11.82
C GLU A 227 -10.87 8.15 -10.90
N PHE A 228 -10.63 8.34 -9.60
CA PHE A 228 -11.69 8.43 -8.58
C PHE A 228 -12.65 7.22 -8.52
N SER A 229 -12.32 6.10 -9.17
CA SER A 229 -13.19 4.91 -9.14
C SER A 229 -13.09 4.19 -7.80
N SER A 230 -14.17 3.51 -7.42
CA SER A 230 -14.22 2.79 -6.14
C SER A 230 -14.87 1.42 -6.26
N VAL A 231 -14.33 0.46 -5.50
CA VAL A 231 -14.98 -0.82 -5.25
C VAL A 231 -15.01 -1.08 -3.74
N SER A 232 -16.20 -1.05 -3.14
CA SER A 232 -16.32 -1.17 -1.67
C SER A 232 -16.07 -2.60 -1.16
N GLY A 233 -16.08 -3.62 -2.03
CA GLY A 233 -15.78 -5.00 -1.64
C GLY A 233 -16.38 -6.05 -2.57
N GLY A 234 -16.57 -7.26 -2.05
CA GLY A 234 -17.14 -8.39 -2.80
C GLY A 234 -16.08 -9.20 -3.56
N SER A 235 -16.47 -9.83 -4.67
CA SER A 235 -15.57 -10.72 -5.42
C SER A 235 -15.62 -10.47 -6.94
N PHE A 236 -14.47 -10.26 -7.57
CA PHE A 236 -14.34 -10.01 -9.03
C PHE A 236 -15.10 -8.78 -9.54
N ASN A 237 -15.27 -7.74 -8.72
CA ASN A 237 -15.93 -6.50 -9.15
C ASN A 237 -14.94 -5.56 -9.86
N GLN A 238 -15.43 -4.81 -10.84
CA GLN A 238 -14.61 -3.88 -11.63
C GLN A 238 -15.28 -2.51 -11.81
N ALA A 239 -14.60 -1.45 -11.40
CA ALA A 239 -14.96 -0.06 -11.72
C ALA A 239 -13.89 0.51 -12.66
N THR A 240 -14.19 0.64 -13.95
CA THR A 240 -13.12 0.79 -14.98
C THR A 240 -12.90 2.20 -15.53
N HIS A 241 -13.71 3.19 -15.14
CA HIS A 241 -13.67 4.54 -15.71
C HIS A 241 -13.82 5.61 -14.63
N GLU A 242 -13.59 6.86 -15.01
CA GLU A 242 -13.63 8.00 -14.10
C GLU A 242 -14.93 8.05 -13.28
N ARG A 243 -14.81 8.19 -11.96
CA ARG A 243 -15.92 8.23 -10.98
C ARG A 243 -16.87 7.02 -11.04
N SER A 244 -16.47 5.91 -11.68
CA SER A 244 -17.30 4.72 -11.70
C SER A 244 -17.21 3.96 -10.38
N SER A 245 -18.29 3.30 -9.97
CA SER A 245 -18.38 2.68 -8.65
C SER A 245 -19.06 1.32 -8.65
N VAL A 246 -18.56 0.42 -7.81
CA VAL A 246 -19.23 -0.84 -7.48
C VAL A 246 -19.27 -1.01 -5.97
N SER A 247 -20.47 -0.99 -5.37
CA SER A 247 -20.60 -1.05 -3.91
C SER A 247 -20.43 -2.48 -3.35
N GLY A 248 -20.45 -3.52 -4.18
CA GLY A 248 -20.19 -4.89 -3.73
C GLY A 248 -20.76 -5.98 -4.64
N GLY A 249 -21.06 -7.13 -4.06
CA GLY A 249 -21.56 -8.31 -4.79
C GLY A 249 -20.45 -9.08 -5.51
N ALA A 250 -20.79 -9.78 -6.58
CA ALA A 250 -19.81 -10.57 -7.33
C ALA A 250 -19.91 -10.38 -8.85
N ARG A 251 -18.76 -10.25 -9.52
CA ARG A 251 -18.64 -10.12 -10.99
C ARG A 251 -19.41 -8.91 -11.56
N ASN A 252 -19.56 -7.83 -10.78
CA ASN A 252 -20.21 -6.62 -11.24
C ASN A 252 -19.22 -5.69 -11.96
N MET A 253 -19.69 -4.95 -12.95
CA MET A 253 -18.84 -4.06 -13.77
C MET A 253 -19.49 -2.69 -13.99
N ALA A 254 -18.84 -1.62 -13.55
CA ALA A 254 -19.16 -0.25 -13.91
C ALA A 254 -18.16 0.25 -14.97
N GLN A 255 -18.58 0.28 -16.23
CA GLN A 255 -17.74 0.34 -17.43
C GLN A 255 -17.77 1.68 -18.18
N ASN A 256 -18.19 2.77 -17.54
CA ASN A 256 -18.17 4.10 -18.14
C ASN A 256 -18.05 5.19 -17.06
N VAL A 257 -17.84 6.43 -17.51
CA VAL A 257 -17.77 7.60 -16.65
C VAL A 257 -19.08 7.74 -15.88
N ASP A 258 -18.97 7.91 -14.56
CA ASP A 258 -20.09 8.05 -13.63
C ASP A 258 -21.07 6.85 -13.60
N ALA A 259 -20.69 5.70 -14.17
CA ALA A 259 -21.49 4.48 -14.11
C ALA A 259 -21.43 3.85 -12.71
N SER A 260 -22.53 3.27 -12.24
CA SER A 260 -22.60 2.64 -10.91
C SER A 260 -23.30 1.28 -10.90
N VAL A 261 -22.81 0.38 -10.06
CA VAL A 261 -23.49 -0.87 -9.71
C VAL A 261 -23.53 -1.03 -8.20
N SER A 262 -24.71 -0.98 -7.59
CA SER A 262 -24.81 -1.07 -6.11
C SER A 262 -24.60 -2.49 -5.57
N GLY A 263 -24.70 -3.53 -6.41
CA GLY A 263 -24.39 -4.89 -6.00
C GLY A 263 -24.98 -5.98 -6.90
N GLY A 264 -25.19 -7.17 -6.32
CA GLY A 264 -25.75 -8.33 -7.02
C GLY A 264 -24.70 -9.22 -7.69
N TYR A 265 -25.11 -9.98 -8.71
CA TYR A 265 -24.24 -10.92 -9.43
C TYR A 265 -24.21 -10.65 -10.93
N GLY A 266 -23.04 -10.35 -11.48
CA GLY A 266 -22.84 -10.28 -12.94
C GLY A 266 -23.51 -9.09 -13.61
N ASN A 267 -23.80 -8.01 -12.88
CA ASN A 267 -24.44 -6.81 -13.43
C ASN A 267 -23.42 -5.91 -14.13
N LYS A 268 -23.85 -5.24 -15.21
CA LYS A 268 -23.01 -4.32 -15.99
C LYS A 268 -23.72 -2.98 -16.23
N ALA A 269 -23.10 -1.89 -15.82
CA ALA A 269 -23.46 -0.53 -16.20
C ALA A 269 -22.44 -0.03 -17.23
N VAL A 270 -22.86 0.12 -18.49
CA VAL A 270 -21.97 0.35 -19.66
C VAL A 270 -22.16 1.74 -20.28
N GLY A 271 -23.35 2.33 -20.17
CA GLY A 271 -23.59 3.71 -20.62
C GLY A 271 -22.99 4.75 -19.65
N LYS A 272 -22.75 5.97 -20.14
CA LYS A 272 -22.36 7.09 -19.26
C LYS A 272 -23.50 7.39 -18.29
N TYR A 273 -23.22 7.59 -16.99
CA TYR A 273 -24.25 7.74 -15.94
C TYR A 273 -25.21 6.54 -15.80
N ALA A 274 -24.89 5.37 -16.37
CA ALA A 274 -25.75 4.20 -16.25
C ALA A 274 -25.71 3.64 -14.82
N SER A 275 -26.84 3.11 -14.36
CA SER A 275 -26.99 2.60 -12.99
C SER A 275 -27.67 1.24 -12.96
N VAL A 276 -27.09 0.30 -12.20
CA VAL A 276 -27.74 -0.96 -11.85
C VAL A 276 -27.75 -1.12 -10.34
N LEU A 277 -28.92 -1.03 -9.73
CA LEU A 277 -29.05 -1.08 -8.27
C LEU A 277 -28.87 -2.50 -7.70
N GLY A 278 -29.00 -3.54 -8.52
CA GLY A 278 -28.76 -4.91 -8.09
C GLY A 278 -29.31 -5.99 -9.02
N GLY A 279 -29.60 -7.16 -8.45
CA GLY A 279 -30.11 -8.31 -9.18
C GLY A 279 -29.02 -9.17 -9.81
N ARG A 280 -29.37 -9.90 -10.87
CA ARG A 280 -28.47 -10.86 -11.52
C ARG A 280 -28.44 -10.66 -13.04
N VAL A 281 -27.24 -10.46 -13.59
CA VAL A 281 -26.99 -10.43 -15.04
C VAL A 281 -27.84 -9.35 -15.74
N ASN A 282 -27.89 -8.16 -15.16
CA ASN A 282 -28.54 -6.98 -15.75
C ASN A 282 -27.53 -6.13 -16.54
N PHE A 283 -27.95 -5.51 -17.63
CA PHE A 283 -27.09 -4.73 -18.55
C PHE A 283 -27.71 -3.36 -18.85
N ALA A 284 -27.17 -2.29 -18.27
CA ALA A 284 -27.56 -0.91 -18.52
C ALA A 284 -26.59 -0.27 -19.52
N ASN A 285 -26.87 -0.42 -20.82
CA ASN A 285 -26.00 -0.01 -21.93
C ASN A 285 -26.24 1.43 -22.42
N GLY A 286 -27.47 1.92 -22.33
CA GLY A 286 -27.80 3.29 -22.74
C GLY A 286 -27.23 4.33 -21.79
N ASP A 287 -26.88 5.51 -22.30
CA ASP A 287 -26.49 6.64 -21.45
C ASP A 287 -27.65 7.05 -20.53
N THR A 288 -27.35 7.30 -19.26
CA THR A 288 -28.33 7.62 -18.21
C THR A 288 -29.41 6.52 -18.06
N SER A 289 -29.09 5.28 -18.45
CA SER A 289 -30.01 4.16 -18.30
C SER A 289 -30.01 3.62 -16.88
N THR A 290 -31.14 3.13 -16.41
CA THR A 290 -31.28 2.60 -15.05
C THR A 290 -31.95 1.23 -15.03
N ILE A 291 -31.38 0.29 -14.28
CA ILE A 291 -32.04 -0.96 -13.92
C ILE A 291 -32.11 -1.06 -12.39
N SER A 292 -33.31 -1.00 -11.82
CA SER A 292 -33.48 -1.09 -10.36
C SER A 292 -33.21 -2.50 -9.82
N GLY A 293 -33.31 -3.54 -10.65
CA GLY A 293 -32.97 -4.90 -10.27
C GLY A 293 -33.54 -5.97 -11.20
N GLY A 294 -33.75 -7.17 -10.65
CA GLY A 294 -34.30 -8.31 -11.40
C GLY A 294 -33.21 -9.19 -12.04
N ILE A 295 -33.61 -9.99 -13.03
CA ILE A 295 -32.74 -11.01 -13.63
C ILE A 295 -32.72 -10.88 -15.16
N GLY A 296 -31.55 -10.66 -15.75
CA GLY A 296 -31.40 -10.69 -17.21
C GLY A 296 -32.01 -9.49 -17.93
N ASN A 297 -32.23 -8.37 -17.26
CA ASN A 297 -32.80 -7.18 -17.89
C ASN A 297 -31.73 -6.41 -18.69
N LYS A 298 -32.13 -5.79 -19.80
CA LYS A 298 -31.23 -5.06 -20.70
C LYS A 298 -31.84 -3.71 -21.09
N VAL A 299 -31.09 -2.62 -20.93
CA VAL A 299 -31.49 -1.28 -21.40
C VAL A 299 -30.46 -0.79 -22.40
N GLU A 300 -30.84 -0.68 -23.66
CA GLU A 300 -29.99 -0.12 -24.74
C GLU A 300 -30.29 1.37 -25.00
N GLY A 301 -31.54 1.78 -24.78
CA GLY A 301 -31.97 3.15 -25.03
C GLY A 301 -31.40 4.16 -24.03
N LYS A 302 -31.04 5.35 -24.51
CA LYS A 302 -30.64 6.47 -23.64
C LYS A 302 -31.84 6.96 -22.82
N TYR A 303 -31.59 7.36 -21.57
CA TYR A 303 -32.62 7.83 -20.62
C TYR A 303 -33.71 6.79 -20.31
N SER A 304 -33.45 5.52 -20.58
CA SER A 304 -34.43 4.45 -20.44
C SER A 304 -34.27 3.70 -19.12
N SER A 305 -35.35 3.07 -18.65
CA SER A 305 -35.38 2.40 -17.36
C SER A 305 -36.12 1.07 -17.36
N ILE A 306 -35.64 0.15 -16.52
CA ILE A 306 -36.36 -1.06 -16.14
C ILE A 306 -36.40 -1.14 -14.61
N SER A 307 -37.59 -1.03 -14.01
CA SER A 307 -37.74 -1.10 -12.55
C SER A 307 -37.55 -2.52 -11.98
N GLY A 308 -37.58 -3.55 -12.83
CA GLY A 308 -37.27 -4.92 -12.41
C GLY A 308 -37.84 -5.99 -13.34
N GLY A 309 -38.07 -7.19 -12.78
CA GLY A 309 -38.59 -8.33 -13.51
C GLY A 309 -37.51 -9.20 -14.15
N MET A 310 -37.86 -9.96 -15.18
CA MET A 310 -36.99 -10.97 -15.78
C MET A 310 -36.93 -10.85 -17.30
N LYS A 311 -35.72 -10.75 -17.87
CA LYS A 311 -35.49 -10.75 -19.32
C LYS A 311 -36.27 -9.64 -20.06
N ASN A 312 -36.42 -8.47 -19.45
CA ASN A 312 -37.00 -7.31 -20.12
C ASN A 312 -35.93 -6.55 -20.91
N ILE A 313 -36.30 -5.99 -22.06
CA ILE A 313 -35.40 -5.28 -22.98
C ILE A 313 -36.00 -3.91 -23.34
N ALA A 314 -35.32 -2.82 -22.99
CA ALA A 314 -35.70 -1.46 -23.36
C ALA A 314 -34.75 -0.92 -24.44
N LEU A 315 -35.23 -0.83 -25.69
CA LEU A 315 -34.44 -0.45 -26.86
C LEU A 315 -34.60 1.03 -27.24
N GLY A 316 -35.81 1.57 -27.17
CA GLY A 316 -36.08 2.97 -27.53
C GLY A 316 -35.51 3.97 -26.53
N VAL A 317 -35.28 5.20 -26.98
CA VAL A 317 -34.89 6.34 -26.13
C VAL A 317 -36.04 6.75 -25.21
N SER A 318 -35.72 7.09 -23.96
CA SER A 318 -36.69 7.52 -22.94
C SER A 318 -37.83 6.52 -22.73
N THR A 319 -37.51 5.23 -22.74
CA THR A 319 -38.49 4.15 -22.52
C THR A 319 -38.50 3.67 -21.08
N SER A 320 -39.64 3.17 -20.62
CA SER A 320 -39.75 2.60 -19.28
C SER A 320 -40.51 1.27 -19.28
N ILE A 321 -39.96 0.29 -18.57
CA ILE A 321 -40.62 -0.99 -18.28
C ILE A 321 -40.70 -1.13 -16.76
N VAL A 322 -41.92 -1.11 -16.22
CA VAL A 322 -42.14 -1.20 -14.76
C VAL A 322 -41.86 -2.60 -14.22
N GLY A 323 -41.90 -3.63 -15.08
CA GLY A 323 -41.55 -5.00 -14.72
C GLY A 323 -42.21 -6.06 -15.59
N GLY A 324 -42.28 -7.27 -15.05
CA GLY A 324 -42.81 -8.45 -15.75
C GLY A 324 -41.70 -9.33 -16.34
N LYS A 325 -42.09 -10.26 -17.23
CA LYS A 325 -41.17 -11.19 -17.89
C LYS A 325 -41.21 -11.02 -19.41
N GLY A 326 -40.04 -10.89 -20.04
CA GLY A 326 -39.90 -10.90 -21.50
C GLY A 326 -40.54 -9.70 -22.21
N LYS A 327 -40.65 -8.53 -21.55
CA LYS A 327 -41.19 -7.32 -22.19
C LYS A 327 -40.11 -6.67 -23.06
N ILE A 328 -40.48 -6.20 -24.24
CA ILE A 328 -39.58 -5.48 -25.16
C ILE A 328 -40.17 -4.11 -25.48
N ALA A 329 -39.45 -3.01 -25.24
CA ALA A 329 -39.89 -1.65 -25.54
C ALA A 329 -39.03 -1.02 -26.65
N GLU A 330 -39.53 -1.05 -27.89
CA GLU A 330 -38.79 -0.59 -29.09
C GLU A 330 -39.02 0.88 -29.44
N LYS A 331 -40.24 1.39 -29.25
CA LYS A 331 -40.58 2.76 -29.62
C LYS A 331 -40.01 3.77 -28.62
N ASN A 332 -39.46 4.86 -29.12
CA ASN A 332 -39.06 5.99 -28.28
C ASN A 332 -40.26 6.49 -27.45
N TYR A 333 -40.00 6.96 -26.23
CA TYR A 333 -41.01 7.47 -25.30
C TYR A 333 -42.12 6.45 -24.94
N SER A 334 -41.82 5.16 -25.04
CA SER A 334 -42.80 4.10 -24.75
C SER A 334 -42.75 3.59 -23.32
N PHE A 335 -43.92 3.19 -22.82
CA PHE A 335 -44.13 2.67 -21.48
C PHE A 335 -44.75 1.27 -21.53
N ARG A 336 -44.17 0.31 -20.79
CA ARG A 336 -44.74 -1.04 -20.65
C ARG A 336 -44.96 -1.43 -19.18
N LYS A 337 -46.16 -1.92 -18.91
CA LYS A 337 -46.56 -2.58 -17.65
C LYS A 337 -47.02 -4.01 -17.89
N ASP A 338 -47.03 -4.83 -16.85
CA ASP A 338 -47.60 -6.17 -16.97
C ASP A 338 -49.13 -6.14 -17.03
N LYS A 339 -49.74 -6.97 -17.87
CA LYS A 339 -51.20 -7.00 -18.10
C LYS A 339 -51.95 -7.92 -17.12
N LYS A 340 -51.29 -8.44 -16.07
CA LYS A 340 -51.88 -9.41 -15.13
C LYS A 340 -52.50 -8.83 -13.85
N SER A 341 -52.65 -7.51 -13.71
CA SER A 341 -53.55 -7.00 -12.67
C SER A 341 -55.00 -7.24 -13.12
N LYS A 342 -55.68 -8.22 -12.51
CA LYS A 342 -57.15 -8.30 -12.54
C LYS A 342 -57.69 -6.89 -12.30
N LYS A 343 -58.63 -6.46 -13.15
CA LYS A 343 -59.42 -5.23 -12.96
C LYS A 343 -59.83 -5.12 -11.48
N ARG A 344 -59.27 -4.15 -10.76
CA ARG A 344 -60.04 -3.40 -9.78
C ARG A 344 -60.20 -2.04 -10.41
N ASP A 345 -61.46 -1.71 -10.71
CA ASP A 345 -61.86 -0.39 -11.14
C ASP A 345 -61.23 0.67 -10.22
N SER A 346 -60.44 1.54 -10.80
CA SER A 346 -60.40 2.93 -10.40
C SER A 346 -59.95 3.73 -11.61
N THR A 347 -60.85 4.57 -12.06
CA THR A 347 -60.70 5.64 -13.04
C THR A 347 -59.43 6.44 -12.76
N LEU A 348 -58.45 6.35 -13.66
CA LEU A 348 -57.38 7.33 -13.82
C LEU A 348 -57.17 7.51 -15.32
N THR A 349 -58.03 8.34 -15.91
CA THR A 349 -57.74 9.08 -17.13
C THR A 349 -56.63 10.07 -16.81
N THR A 350 -55.54 10.02 -17.58
CA THR A 350 -54.74 11.21 -17.90
C THR A 350 -53.95 10.88 -19.16
N GLU A 351 -54.51 11.35 -20.28
CA GLU A 351 -53.81 11.52 -21.54
C GLU A 351 -52.70 12.57 -21.33
N PHE A 352 -51.47 12.24 -21.69
CA PHE A 352 -50.46 13.25 -21.97
C PHE A 352 -50.36 13.37 -23.50
N ASN A 353 -51.21 14.24 -24.06
CA ASN A 353 -50.98 14.80 -25.38
C ASN A 353 -50.07 16.01 -25.21
N ALA A 354 -48.79 15.85 -25.58
CA ALA A 354 -47.91 16.98 -25.78
C ALA A 354 -48.20 17.57 -27.16
N THR A 355 -48.88 18.72 -27.21
CA THR A 355 -48.90 19.60 -28.37
C THR A 355 -48.49 21.00 -27.96
N ALA A 356 -47.66 21.60 -28.80
CA ALA A 356 -46.90 22.82 -28.58
C ALA A 356 -47.78 24.08 -28.48
N ALA A 357 -47.30 25.08 -27.74
CA ALA A 357 -47.69 26.46 -27.94
C ALA A 357 -46.43 27.32 -28.07
N SER A 358 -46.19 27.75 -29.31
CA SER A 358 -45.43 28.96 -29.64
C SER A 358 -46.11 30.18 -29.03
N ALA A 359 -45.34 31.09 -28.44
CA ALA A 359 -45.78 32.43 -28.13
C ALA A 359 -44.77 33.43 -28.68
N ASP A 360 -45.11 34.00 -29.83
CA ASP A 360 -44.58 35.27 -30.32
C ASP A 360 -45.52 36.41 -29.87
N SER A 361 -44.87 37.52 -29.49
CA SER A 361 -45.28 38.93 -29.51
C SER A 361 -46.59 39.40 -28.85
N ASN A 362 -46.43 40.24 -27.82
CA ASN A 362 -46.81 41.66 -27.87
C ASN A 362 -45.72 42.50 -27.21
#